data_AF-A0A388TEA3-F1
#
_entry.id   AF-A0A388TEA3-F1
#
_cell.length_a   1.000
_cell.length_b   1.000
_cell.length_c   1.000
_cell.angle_alpha   90.00
_cell.angle_beta   90.00
_cell.angle_gamma   90.00
#
_symmetry.space_group_name_H-M   'P 1'
#
loop_
_entity.id
_entity.type
_entity.pdbx_description
1 polymer ?
#
loop_
_entity_poly.entity_id
_entity_poly.type
_entity_poly.pdbx_seq_one_letter_code
_entity_poly.pdbx_strand_id
1 'polypeptide(L)' 'ETEVLKDRWTVVTKDRQLSAQYEHTIAVVPGGCRVLTA' A
#
# COMPACT_ATOMS: atom_id res chain seq x y z
N GLU A 1 10.85 9.31 5.06
CA GLU A 1 9.82 10.28 5.52
C GLU A 1 8.93 10.67 4.33
N THR A 2 7.68 11.10 4.55
CA THR A 2 6.72 11.44 3.47
C THR A 2 6.20 12.87 3.57
N GLU A 3 5.65 13.39 2.47
CA GLU A 3 4.88 14.63 2.42
C GLU A 3 3.59 14.43 1.59
N VAL A 4 2.54 15.19 1.91
CA VAL A 4 1.29 15.24 1.13
C VAL A 4 1.32 16.50 0.27
N LEU A 5 1.08 16.36 -1.02
CA LEU A 5 1.07 17.49 -1.96
C LEU A 5 -0.15 18.40 -1.76
N LYS A 6 -0.14 19.55 -2.45
CA LYS A 6 -1.20 20.58 -2.36
C LYS A 6 -2.59 20.08 -2.78
N ASP A 7 -2.64 19.01 -3.58
CA ASP A 7 -3.89 18.34 -3.96
C ASP A 7 -4.56 17.59 -2.80
N ARG A 8 -3.86 17.43 -1.66
CA ARG A 8 -4.29 16.72 -0.45
C ARG A 8 -4.49 15.22 -0.63
N TRP A 9 -3.92 14.62 -1.67
CA TRP A 9 -4.03 13.20 -1.97
C TRP A 9 -2.69 12.54 -2.28
N THR A 10 -1.87 13.20 -3.10
CA THR A 10 -0.63 12.60 -3.56
C THR A 10 0.38 12.58 -2.42
N VAL A 11 0.79 11.39 -2.01
CA VAL A 11 1.86 11.18 -1.01
C VAL A 11 3.15 10.85 -1.75
N VAL A 12 4.22 11.60 -1.44
CA VAL A 12 5.55 11.37 -2.02
C VAL A 12 6.59 11.19 -0.92
N THR A 13 7.68 10.49 -1.23
CA THR A 13 8.86 10.40 -0.36
C THR A 13 9.54 11.77 -0.30
N LYS A 14 9.98 12.20 0.88
CA LYS A 14 10.65 13.50 1.03
C LYS A 14 11.97 13.60 0.25
N ASP A 15 12.66 12.47 0.09
CA ASP A 15 13.90 12.35 -0.69
C ASP A 15 13.66 12.16 -2.21
N ARG A 16 12.39 12.05 -2.63
CA ARG A 16 11.95 11.83 -4.02
C ARG A 16 12.49 10.56 -4.69
N GLN A 17 12.98 9.60 -3.90
CA GLN A 17 13.40 8.30 -4.44
C GLN A 17 12.19 7.44 -4.82
N LEU A 18 12.44 6.41 -5.64
CA LEU A 18 11.39 5.51 -6.14
C LEU A 18 10.70 4.76 -5.00
N SER A 19 9.39 4.51 -5.18
CA SER A 19 8.56 3.73 -4.27
C SER A 19 7.72 2.74 -5.08
N ALA A 20 7.40 1.60 -4.48
CA ALA A 20 6.53 0.57 -5.04
C ALA A 20 5.59 0.04 -3.97
N GLN A 21 4.39 -0.38 -4.37
CA GLN A 21 3.37 -0.95 -3.50
C GLN A 21 2.73 -2.17 -4.17
N TYR A 22 2.40 -3.18 -3.36
CA TYR A 22 1.53 -4.30 -3.71
C TYR A 22 0.37 -4.36 -2.72
N GLU A 23 -0.78 -4.89 -3.14
CA GLU A 23 -1.96 -5.01 -2.28
C GLU A 23 -2.68 -6.33 -2.53
N HIS A 24 -3.07 -7.01 -1.45
CA HIS A 24 -4.02 -8.11 -1.47
C HIS A 24 -5.06 -7.98 -0.37
N THR A 25 -6.31 -8.32 -0.67
CA THR A 25 -7.35 -8.54 0.34
C THR A 25 -7.29 -10.00 0.79
N ILE A 26 -7.26 -10.24 2.10
CA ILE A 26 -7.06 -11.59 2.67
C ILE A 26 -8.22 -11.96 3.57
N ALA A 27 -8.75 -13.18 3.40
CA ALA A 27 -9.67 -13.81 4.35
C ALA A 27 -8.92 -14.80 5.25
N VAL A 28 -9.10 -14.69 6.58
CA VAL A 28 -8.62 -15.67 7.55
C VAL A 28 -9.58 -16.86 7.60
N VAL A 29 -9.05 -18.07 7.52
CA VAL A 29 -9.82 -19.33 7.51
C VAL A 29 -9.17 -20.36 8.44
N PRO A 30 -9.87 -21.44 8.86
CA PRO A 30 -9.21 -22.52 9.59
C PRO A 30 -8.02 -23.08 8.80
N GLY A 31 -6.86 -23.15 9.46
CA GLY A 31 -5.64 -23.65 8.84
C GLY A 31 -4.85 -22.65 7.98
N GLY A 32 -5.27 -21.38 7.85
CA GLY A 32 -4.46 -20.36 7.18
C GLY A 32 -5.22 -19.15 6.67
N CYS A 33 -4.88 -18.72 5.46
CA CYS A 33 -5.51 -17.57 4.81
C CYS A 33 -5.78 -17.83 3.33
N ARG A 34 -6.76 -17.13 2.78
CA ARG A 34 -7.07 -17.10 1.36
C ARG A 34 -6.85 -15.69 0.83
N VAL A 35 -6.03 -15.58 -0.21
CA VAL A 35 -5.82 -14.34 -0.97
C VAL A 35 -7.03 -14.14 -1.89
N LEU A 36 -7.85 -13.12 -1.64
CA LEU A 36 -9.09 -12.87 -2.37
C LEU A 36 -8.87 -12.12 -3.68
N THR A 37 -7.74 -11.43 -3.81
CA THR A 37 -7.39 -10.60 -4.98
C THR A 37 -6.04 -11.03 -5.57
N ALA A 38 -5.81 -12.34 -5.62
CA ALA A 38 -4.62 -12.96 -6.22
C ALA A 38 -4.63 -12.84 -7.76
#